data_AF-A0A2X2DIA5-F1
#
_entry.id   AF-A0A2X2DIA5-F1
#
_cell.length_a   1.000
_cell.length_b   1.000
_cell.length_c   1.000
_cell.angle_alpha   90.00
_cell.angle_beta   90.00
_cell.angle_gamma   90.00
#
_symmetry.space_group_name_H-M   'P 1'
#
loop_
_entity.id
_entity.type
_entity.pdbx_description
1 polymer ?
#
loop_
_entity_poly.entity_id
_entity_poly.type
_entity_poly.pdbx_seq_one_letter_code
_entity_poly.pdbx_strand_id
1 'polypeptide(L)' 'MDEKKFLIDEKVIFDSNKMILANNNKIIKISESESNLLLAFYQGIYKKEDIINFVWKKPCRLCF' A
#
# COMPACT_ATOMS: atom_id res chain seq x y z
N MET A 1 -13.66 -12.27 -6.70
CA MET A 1 -13.34 -11.01 -6.00
C MET A 1 -11.82 -10.90 -5.99
N ASP A 2 -11.24 -9.85 -6.58
CA ASP A 2 -9.79 -9.63 -6.51
C ASP A 2 -9.42 -9.39 -5.04
N GLU A 3 -8.72 -10.33 -4.41
CA GLU A 3 -8.35 -10.32 -2.97
C GLU A 3 -7.43 -9.15 -2.55
N LYS A 4 -7.18 -8.18 -3.43
CA LYS A 4 -6.17 -7.12 -3.26
C LYS A 4 -6.66 -5.72 -3.56
N LYS A 5 -7.97 -5.54 -3.76
CA LYS A 5 -8.60 -4.22 -3.80
C LYS A 5 -9.07 -3.86 -2.41
N PHE A 6 -8.41 -2.88 -1.80
CA PHE A 6 -8.71 -2.41 -0.46
C PHE A 6 -9.56 -1.14 -0.56
N LEU A 7 -10.70 -1.13 0.13
CA LEU A 7 -11.49 0.08 0.27
C LEU A 7 -10.93 0.88 1.45
N ILE A 8 -10.27 2.01 1.17
CA ILE A 8 -9.69 2.87 2.21
C ILE A 8 -10.76 3.81 2.77
N ASP A 9 -11.62 4.32 1.89
CA ASP A 9 -12.71 5.24 2.19
C ASP A 9 -13.85 4.95 1.19
N GLU A 10 -15.08 5.40 1.44
CA GLU A 10 -16.27 5.15 0.59
C GLU A 10 -16.04 5.50 -0.88
N LYS A 11 -15.09 6.40 -1.15
CA LYS A 11 -14.76 6.89 -2.49
C LYS A 11 -13.34 6.54 -2.94
N VAL A 12 -12.51 5.89 -2.12
CA VAL A 12 -11.10 5.61 -2.43
C VAL A 12 -10.83 4.12 -2.44
N ILE A 13 -10.55 3.61 -3.65
CA ILE A 13 -10.18 2.21 -3.89
C ILE A 13 -8.67 2.15 -4.09
N PHE A 14 -8.01 1.33 -3.31
CA PHE A 14 -6.59 1.04 -3.44
C PHE A 14 -6.37 -0.32 -4.08
N ASP A 15 -5.63 -0.34 -5.18
CA ASP A 15 -5.18 -1.56 -5.85
C ASP A 15 -3.68 -1.72 -5.63
N SER A 16 -3.31 -2.66 -4.75
CA SER A 16 -1.91 -2.88 -4.37
C SER A 16 -1.09 -3.54 -5.48
N ASN A 17 -1.71 -4.29 -6.39
CA ASN A 17 -1.03 -4.90 -7.53
C ASN A 17 -0.64 -3.84 -8.56
N LYS A 18 -1.54 -2.89 -8.81
CA LYS A 18 -1.30 -1.82 -9.79
C LYS A 18 -0.59 -0.61 -9.18
N MET A 19 -0.48 -0.54 -7.84
CA MET A 19 0.01 0.62 -7.09
C MET A 19 -0.78 1.89 -7.46
N ILE A 20 -2.11 1.75 -7.46
CA ILE A 20 -3.03 2.79 -7.90
C ILE A 20 -4.07 3.06 -6.82
N LEU A 21 -4.36 4.35 -6.62
CA LEU A 21 -5.52 4.86 -5.91
C LEU A 21 -6.53 5.39 -6.92
N ALA A 22 -7.71 4.80 -6.94
CA ALA A 22 -8.84 5.28 -7.72
C ALA A 22 -9.83 6.01 -6.80
N ASN A 23 -10.19 7.24 -7.15
CA ASN A 23 -11.23 8.00 -6.46
C ASN A 23 -12.20 8.59 -7.47
N ASN A 24 -13.42 8.03 -7.53
CA ASN A 24 -14.61 8.36 -8.33
C ASN A 24 -14.44 8.71 -9.84
N ASN A 25 -13.39 9.43 -10.23
CA ASN A 25 -13.00 9.73 -11.61
C ASN A 25 -11.48 10.03 -11.76
N LYS A 26 -10.70 9.98 -10.68
CA LYS A 26 -9.25 10.22 -10.68
C LYS A 26 -8.52 8.94 -10.35
N ILE A 27 -7.51 8.64 -11.16
CA ILE A 27 -6.60 7.52 -10.96
C ILE A 27 -5.24 8.12 -10.65
N ILE A 28 -4.74 7.89 -9.44
CA ILE A 28 -3.45 8.36 -8.96
C ILE A 28 -2.54 7.14 -8.86
N LYS A 29 -1.43 7.17 -9.56
CA LYS A 29 -0.36 6.18 -9.39
C LYS A 29 0.50 6.61 -8.22
N ILE A 30 0.72 5.71 -7.28
CA ILE A 30 1.57 5.96 -6.12
C ILE A 30 2.86 5.15 -6.23
N SER A 31 3.88 5.58 -5.49
CA SER A 31 5.14 4.86 -5.40
C SER A 31 5.00 3.56 -4.61
N GLU A 32 5.98 2.67 -4.76
CA GLU A 32 6.03 1.42 -4.01
C GLU A 32 6.06 1.66 -2.49
N SER A 33 6.81 2.67 -2.03
CA SER A 33 6.88 3.03 -0.61
C SER A 33 5.54 3.52 -0.06
N GLU A 34 4.82 4.35 -0.81
CA GLU A 34 3.47 4.81 -0.43
C GLU A 34 2.46 3.65 -0.41
N SER A 35 2.55 2.74 -1.38
CA SER A 35 1.73 1.53 -1.43
C SER A 35 1.99 0.63 -0.22
N ASN A 36 3.25 0.40 0.13
CA ASN A 36 3.64 -0.38 1.30
C ASN A 36 3.19 0.31 2.62
N LEU A 37 3.25 1.64 2.68
CA LEU A 37 2.80 2.39 3.84
C LEU A 37 1.28 2.27 4.05
N LEU A 38 0.50 2.39 2.97
CA LEU A 38 -0.95 2.15 3.01
C LEU A 38 -1.28 0.72 3.43
N LEU A 39 -0.54 -0.27 2.93
CA LEU A 39 -0.69 -1.66 3.34
C LEU A 39 -0.37 -1.85 4.84
N ALA A 40 0.67 -1.20 5.35
CA ALA A 40 1.03 -1.27 6.77
C ALA A 40 -0.12 -0.77 7.64
N PHE A 41 -0.71 0.37 7.28
CA PHE A 41 -1.87 0.92 8.00
C PHE A 41 -3.11 0.02 7.88
N TYR A 42 -3.37 -0.55 6.70
CA TYR A 42 -4.47 -1.48 6.50
C TYR A 42 -4.32 -2.75 7.37
N GLN A 43 -3.09 -3.20 7.60
CA GLN A 43 -2.77 -4.33 8.49
C GLN A 43 -2.78 -3.95 9.98
N GLY A 44 -3.05 -2.68 10.33
CA GLY A 44 -3.07 -2.22 11.72
C GLY A 44 -1.69 -1.93 12.32
N ILE A 45 -0.66 -1.73 11.49
CA ILE A 45 0.70 -1.40 11.94
C ILE A 45 0.80 0.12 12.13
N TYR A 46 0.84 0.56 13.39
CA TYR A 46 0.92 1.99 13.73
C TYR A 46 2.21 2.39 14.46
N LYS A 47 2.96 1.41 14.98
CA LYS A 47 4.22 1.69 15.66
C LYS A 47 5.26 2.13 14.64
N LYS A 48 5.93 3.26 14.92
CA LYS A 48 6.93 3.86 14.02
C LYS A 48 8.00 2.86 13.56
N GLU A 49 8.55 2.09 14.49
CA GLU A 49 9.59 1.10 14.18
C GLU A 49 9.07 -0.01 13.27
N ASP A 50 7.85 -0.47 13.51
CA ASP A 50 7.21 -1.52 12.71
C ASP A 50 6.84 -1.02 11.31
N ILE A 51 6.36 0.23 11.19
CA ILE A 51 6.14 0.88 9.90
C ILE A 51 7.46 0.99 9.13
N ILE A 52 8.53 1.46 9.78
CA ILE A 52 9.86 1.56 9.14
C ILE A 52 10.33 0.18 8.65
N ASN A 53 10.17 -0.83 9.50
CA ASN A 53 10.53 -2.20 9.15
C ASN A 53 9.69 -2.73 7.97
N PHE A 54 8.39 -2.48 7.98
CA PHE A 54 7.49 -2.99 6.96
C PHE A 54 7.65 -2.29 5.60
N VAL A 55 7.81 -0.97 5.61
CA VAL A 55 7.86 -0.15 4.39
C VAL A 55 9.27 -0.11 3.78
N TRP A 56 10.30 0.04 4.61
CA TRP A 56 11.68 0.25 4.15
C TRP A 56 12.60 -0.93 4.42
N LYS A 57 12.32 -1.77 5.42
CA LYS A 57 13.16 -2.95 5.71
C LYS A 57 12.63 -4.17 4.95
N LYS A 58 12.59 -4.09 3.63
CA LYS A 58 12.58 -5.33 2.83
C LYS A 58 13.95 -6.00 3.00
N PRO A 59 14.03 -7.28 3.41
CA PRO A 59 15.27 -8.01 3.21
C PRO A 59 15.58 -7.96 1.71
N CYS A 60 16.82 -7.69 1.34
CA CYS A 60 17.31 -7.80 -0.04
C CYS A 60 16.79 -9.10 -0.68
N ARG A 61 15.69 -9.03 -1.42
CA ARG A 61 15.16 -10.12 -2.27
C ARG A 61 15.43 -9.86 -3.75
N LEU A 62 16.30 -8.90 -4.03
CA LEU A 62 16.88 -8.57 -5.33
C LEU A 62 18.39 -8.31 -5.19
N CYS A 63 19.07 -9.11 -4.37
CA CYS A 63 20.44 -9.49 -4.69
C CYS A 63 20.32 -10.80 -5.46
N PHE A 64 20.43 -10.72 -6.80
CA PHE A 64 20.67 -11.73 -7.83
C PHE A 64 19.88 -11.39 -9.09
#